data_AF-A0A957S8F8-F1
#
_entry.id   AF-A0A957S8F8-F1
#
_cell.length_a   1.000
_cell.length_b   1.000
_cell.length_c   1.000
_cell.angle_alpha   90.00
_cell.angle_beta   90.00
_cell.angle_gamma   90.00
#
_symmetry.space_group_name_H-M   'P 1'
#
loop_
_entity.id
_entity.type
_entity.pdbx_description
1 polymer ?
#
loop_
_entity_poly.entity_id
_entity_poly.type
_entity_poly.pdbx_seq_one_letter_code
_entity_poly.pdbx_strand_id
1 'polypeptide(L)'
;MLPNSHVAYSWLALSVAQEKFDVAPDADYRLIALSAMGSDLVDKPLAWAYFYRRYKAAVLFAHTLIAYLCVFWWGLGTQPARRIYAWAFIGHALLDRIWLFHDTFYWPLRGWRFHVWGKQGSEQEKIGLAYWFAF
;
A
#
# COMPACT_ATOMS: atom_id res chain seq x y z
N MET A 1 6.25 4.53 2.06
CA MET A 1 6.68 4.75 3.47
C MET A 1 7.22 3.41 3.99
N LEU A 2 7.78 3.30 5.21
CA LEU A 2 8.18 1.98 5.72
C LEU A 2 6.93 1.17 6.14
N PRO A 3 6.92 -0.17 5.97
CA PRO A 3 5.82 -1.04 6.40
C PRO A 3 5.32 -0.78 7.83
N ASN A 4 6.26 -0.63 8.77
CA ASN A 4 5.95 -0.39 10.18
C ASN A 4 5.17 0.91 10.39
N SER A 5 5.43 1.94 9.58
CA SER A 5 4.71 3.20 9.68
C SER A 5 3.26 3.06 9.19
N HIS A 6 2.99 2.25 8.17
CA HIS A 6 1.61 1.99 7.72
C HIS A 6 0.81 1.32 8.83
N VAL A 7 1.37 0.27 9.43
CA VAL A 7 0.75 -0.42 10.56
C VAL A 7 0.53 0.52 11.74
N ALA A 8 1.53 1.29 12.13
CA ALA A 8 1.44 2.20 13.27
C ALA A 8 0.36 3.28 13.07
N TYR A 9 0.31 3.94 11.91
CA TYR A 9 -0.71 4.95 11.64
C TYR A 9 -2.11 4.36 11.52
N SER A 10 -2.25 3.16 10.93
CA SER A 10 -3.55 2.48 10.86
C SER A 10 -4.05 2.01 12.22
N TRP A 11 -3.16 1.52 13.10
CA TRP A 11 -3.50 1.19 14.48
C TRP A 11 -3.90 2.43 15.26
N LEU A 12 -3.12 3.51 15.18
CA LEU A 12 -3.46 4.78 15.82
C LEU A 12 -4.84 5.27 15.37
N ALA A 13 -5.11 5.25 14.06
CA ALA A 13 -6.40 5.65 13.52
C ALA A 13 -7.54 4.78 14.04
N LEU A 14 -7.37 3.45 14.11
CA LEU A 14 -8.37 2.56 14.68
C LEU A 14 -8.59 2.81 16.17
N SER A 15 -7.52 2.94 16.96
CA SER A 15 -7.63 3.18 18.42
C SER A 15 -8.38 4.47 18.71
N VAL A 16 -8.06 5.56 17.99
CA VAL A 16 -8.80 6.82 18.11
C VAL A 16 -10.26 6.65 17.68
N ALA A 17 -10.52 5.92 16.60
CA ALA A 17 -11.89 5.66 16.11
C ALA A 17 -12.73 4.88 17.13
N GLN A 18 -12.15 3.87 17.77
CA GLN A 18 -12.80 3.06 18.80
C GLN A 18 -13.02 3.86 20.09
N GLU A 19 -11.97 4.50 20.61
CA GLU A 19 -12.02 5.20 21.90
C GLU A 19 -12.87 6.47 21.90
N LYS A 20 -12.87 7.21 20.77
CA LYS A 20 -13.54 8.53 20.70
C LYS A 20 -14.89 8.49 20.02
N PHE A 21 -15.14 7.50 19.15
CA PHE A 21 -16.31 7.50 18.28
C PHE A 21 -17.07 6.17 18.26
N ASP A 22 -16.66 5.16 19.06
CA ASP A 22 -17.28 3.83 19.11
C ASP A 22 -17.39 3.16 17.73
N VAL A 23 -16.42 3.43 16.85
CA VAL A 23 -16.40 2.89 15.49
C VAL A 23 -15.66 1.55 15.48
N ALA A 24 -16.36 0.51 15.00
CA ALA A 24 -15.81 -0.83 14.80
C ALA A 24 -15.09 -1.39 16.06
N PRO A 25 -15.80 -1.48 17.21
CA PRO A 25 -15.20 -1.90 18.49
C PRO A 25 -14.54 -3.29 18.42
N ASP A 26 -15.07 -4.18 17.58
CA ASP A 26 -14.60 -5.56 17.43
C ASP A 26 -13.56 -5.75 16.30
N ALA A 27 -13.02 -4.66 15.73
CA ALA A 27 -12.03 -4.76 14.65
C ALA A 27 -10.72 -5.39 15.14
N ASP A 28 -10.22 -6.38 14.41
CA ASP A 28 -8.96 -7.06 14.73
C ASP A 28 -7.77 -6.24 14.20
N TYR A 29 -6.92 -5.77 15.12
CA TYR A 29 -5.70 -5.03 14.82
C TYR A 29 -4.72 -5.80 13.91
N ARG A 30 -4.71 -7.14 13.96
CA ARG A 30 -3.91 -7.98 13.07
C ARG A 30 -4.39 -7.87 11.63
N LEU A 31 -5.71 -7.92 11.43
CA LEU A 31 -6.33 -7.78 10.11
C LEU A 31 -6.20 -6.35 9.59
N ILE A 32 -6.21 -5.34 10.46
CA ILE A 32 -5.87 -3.97 10.09
C ILE A 32 -4.43 -3.88 9.61
N ALA A 33 -3.47 -4.49 10.31
CA ALA A 33 -2.07 -4.48 9.89
C ALA A 33 -1.90 -5.16 8.52
N LEU A 34 -2.55 -6.31 8.30
CA LEU A 34 -2.54 -6.99 7.01
C LEU A 34 -3.18 -6.14 5.90
N SER A 35 -4.29 -5.47 6.20
CA SER A 35 -5.00 -4.63 5.23
C SER A 35 -4.22 -3.37 4.90
N ALA A 36 -3.63 -2.70 5.90
CA ALA A 36 -2.76 -1.54 5.75
C ALA A 36 -1.49 -1.85 4.93
N MET A 37 -1.05 -3.12 4.93
CA MET A 37 0.05 -3.62 4.13
C MET A 37 -0.40 -4.28 2.83
N GLY A 38 -1.70 -4.31 2.53
CA GLY A 38 -2.26 -5.20 1.51
C GLY A 38 -1.71 -4.97 0.11
N SER A 39 -1.59 -3.71 -0.33
CA SER A 39 -1.05 -3.37 -1.66
C SER A 39 0.40 -3.82 -1.79
N ASP A 40 1.19 -3.61 -0.75
CA ASP A 40 2.58 -4.03 -0.63
C ASP A 40 2.74 -5.56 -0.61
N LEU A 41 1.88 -6.27 0.14
CA LEU A 41 1.89 -7.73 0.22
C LEU A 41 1.55 -8.40 -1.12
N VAL A 42 0.83 -7.70 -2.00
CA VAL A 42 0.55 -8.17 -3.36
C VAL A 42 1.68 -7.80 -4.30
N ASP A 43 2.08 -6.54 -4.36
CA ASP A 43 2.99 -6.06 -5.38
C ASP A 43 4.44 -6.48 -5.14
N LYS A 44 4.91 -6.56 -3.89
CA LYS A 44 6.32 -6.92 -3.60
C LYS A 44 6.67 -8.35 -4.01
N PRO A 45 5.86 -9.38 -3.71
CA PRO A 45 6.12 -10.73 -4.24
C PRO A 45 6.10 -10.79 -5.77
N LEU A 46 5.17 -10.08 -6.42
CA LEU A 46 5.08 -10.01 -7.88
C LEU A 46 6.30 -9.31 -8.50
N ALA A 47 6.76 -8.23 -7.86
CA ALA A 47 7.99 -7.54 -8.22
C ALA A 47 9.20 -8.46 -8.09
N TRP A 48 9.36 -9.12 -6.94
CA TRP A 48 10.47 -10.04 -6.70
C TRP A 48 10.49 -11.21 -7.70
N ALA A 49 9.33 -11.83 -7.95
CA ALA A 49 9.22 -13.01 -8.81
C ALA A 49 9.51 -12.70 -10.29
N TYR A 50 9.07 -11.54 -10.80
CA TYR A 50 9.10 -11.27 -12.25
C TYR A 50 9.41 -9.82 -12.63
N PHE A 51 8.71 -8.85 -12.05
CA PHE A 51 8.70 -7.47 -12.58
C PHE A 51 9.95 -6.66 -12.23
N TYR A 52 10.61 -6.92 -11.11
CA TYR A 52 11.80 -6.16 -10.73
C TYR A 52 13.01 -6.50 -11.61
N ARG A 53 13.18 -7.78 -11.93
CA ARG A 53 14.28 -8.24 -12.81
C ARG A 53 14.15 -7.69 -14.23
N ARG A 54 12.91 -7.48 -14.71
CA ARG A 54 12.65 -7.07 -16.09
C ARG A 54 12.35 -5.58 -16.27
N TYR A 55 11.66 -4.95 -15.34
CA TYR A 55 11.12 -3.58 -15.47
C TYR A 55 11.58 -2.61 -14.38
N LYS A 56 12.34 -3.07 -13.38
CA LYS A 56 12.83 -2.25 -12.25
C LYS A 56 11.73 -1.46 -11.52
N ALA A 57 10.49 -1.99 -11.55
CA ALA A 57 9.33 -1.43 -10.86
C ALA A 57 8.95 -2.35 -9.68
N ALA A 58 8.63 -1.75 -8.54
CA ALA A 58 8.21 -2.45 -7.31
C ALA A 58 6.78 -2.10 -6.89
N VAL A 59 6.19 -1.09 -7.53
CA VAL A 59 4.83 -0.60 -7.31
C VAL A 59 4.06 -0.96 -8.59
N LEU A 60 3.11 -1.89 -8.49
CA LEU A 60 2.50 -2.57 -9.63
C LEU A 60 0.97 -2.45 -9.55
N PHE A 61 0.26 -3.57 -9.65
CA PHE A 61 -1.18 -3.62 -9.87
C PHE A 61 -1.99 -3.20 -8.64
N ALA A 62 -1.57 -3.61 -7.45
CA ALA A 62 -2.33 -3.33 -6.22
C ALA A 62 -2.23 -1.87 -5.78
N HIS A 63 -1.29 -1.11 -6.35
CA HIS A 63 -1.16 0.34 -6.16
C HIS A 63 -1.85 1.19 -7.24
N THR A 64 -2.61 0.56 -8.14
CA THR A 64 -3.40 1.28 -9.15
C THR A 64 -4.69 1.83 -8.54
N LEU A 65 -5.20 2.93 -9.10
CA LEU A 65 -6.50 3.49 -8.76
C LEU A 65 -7.61 2.44 -8.90
N ILE A 66 -7.54 1.59 -9.92
CA ILE A 66 -8.52 0.51 -10.12
C ILE A 66 -8.52 -0.45 -8.94
N ALA A 67 -7.35 -0.88 -8.45
CA ALA A 67 -7.27 -1.76 -7.28
C ALA A 67 -7.89 -1.11 -6.03
N TYR A 68 -7.58 0.17 -5.78
CA TYR A 68 -8.18 0.91 -4.66
C TYR A 68 -9.68 1.08 -4.81
N LEU A 69 -10.19 1.34 -6.02
CA LEU A 69 -11.63 1.40 -6.28
C LEU A 69 -12.28 0.03 -6.07
N CYS A 70 -11.67 -1.07 -6.51
CA CYS A 70 -12.19 -2.41 -6.27
C CYS A 70 -12.30 -2.70 -4.76
N VAL A 71 -11.28 -2.35 -3.97
CA VAL A 71 -11.31 -2.50 -2.50
C VAL A 71 -12.36 -1.58 -1.87
N PHE A 72 -12.49 -0.35 -2.36
CA PHE A 72 -13.52 0.59 -1.92
C PHE A 72 -14.93 0.02 -2.14
N TRP A 73 -15.23 -0.44 -3.36
CA TRP A 73 -16.53 -1.05 -3.68
C TRP A 73 -16.79 -2.33 -2.89
N TRP A 74 -15.78 -3.15 -2.68
CA TRP A 74 -15.87 -4.32 -1.81
C TRP A 74 -16.21 -3.94 -0.36
N GLY A 75 -15.59 -2.87 0.16
CA GLY A 75 -15.87 -2.32 1.48
C GLY A 75 -17.28 -1.75 1.63
N LEU A 76 -17.86 -1.18 0.56
CA LEU A 76 -19.25 -0.69 0.56
C LEU A 76 -20.32 -1.79 0.60
N GLY A 77 -19.93 -3.06 0.55
CA GLY A 77 -20.84 -4.20 0.68
C GLY A 77 -21.66 -4.21 1.98
N THR A 78 -22.54 -5.20 2.10
CA THR A 78 -23.52 -5.30 3.18
C THR A 78 -22.95 -5.58 4.57
N GLN A 79 -21.67 -5.96 4.67
CA GLN A 79 -21.02 -6.28 5.95
C GLN A 79 -20.25 -5.05 6.48
N PRO A 80 -20.76 -4.36 7.53
CA PRO A 80 -20.15 -3.12 8.02
C PRO A 80 -18.70 -3.31 8.47
N ALA A 81 -18.37 -4.48 9.04
CA ALA A 81 -17.03 -4.83 9.49
C ALA A 81 -15.98 -4.79 8.37
N ARG A 82 -16.36 -4.97 7.09
CA ARG A 82 -15.40 -4.92 5.97
C ARG A 82 -14.89 -3.51 5.68
N ARG A 83 -15.67 -2.49 6.04
CA ARG A 83 -15.37 -1.09 5.72
C ARG A 83 -14.07 -0.64 6.36
N ILE A 84 -13.81 -1.03 7.61
CA ILE A 84 -12.62 -0.59 8.33
C ILE A 84 -11.33 -1.16 7.71
N TYR A 85 -11.38 -2.42 7.26
CA TYR A 85 -10.27 -3.07 6.57
C TYR A 85 -10.03 -2.48 5.18
N ALA A 86 -11.11 -2.18 4.43
CA ALA A 86 -11.02 -1.47 3.17
C ALA A 86 -10.42 -0.07 3.33
N TRP A 87 -10.82 0.68 4.37
CA TRP A 87 -10.23 1.98 4.69
C TRP A 87 -8.76 1.88 5.08
N ALA A 88 -8.36 0.86 5.83
CA ALA A 88 -6.95 0.63 6.15
C ALA A 88 -6.12 0.39 4.87
N PHE A 89 -6.63 -0.41 3.93
CA PHE A 89 -5.99 -0.63 2.63
C PHE A 89 -5.89 0.67 1.81
N ILE A 90 -6.97 1.45 1.72
CA ILE A 90 -6.96 2.73 0.99
C ILE A 90 -6.05 3.76 1.68
N GLY A 91 -5.97 3.73 3.01
CA GLY A 91 -5.06 4.55 3.79
C GLY A 91 -3.60 4.36 3.40
N HIS A 92 -3.22 3.17 2.91
CA HIS A 92 -1.91 2.93 2.33
C HIS A 92 -1.61 3.90 1.17
N ALA A 93 -2.55 4.07 0.24
CA ALA A 93 -2.43 4.98 -0.91
C ALA A 93 -2.18 6.43 -0.46
N LEU A 94 -2.88 6.84 0.61
CA LEU A 94 -2.78 8.16 1.21
C LEU A 94 -1.40 8.41 1.80
N LEU A 95 -0.92 7.47 2.62
CA LEU A 95 0.36 7.58 3.29
C LEU A 95 1.54 7.57 2.30
N ASP A 96 1.41 6.83 1.21
CA ASP A 96 2.42 6.78 0.15
C ASP A 96 2.31 7.90 -0.88
N ARG A 97 1.24 8.70 -0.81
CA ARG A 97 0.92 9.75 -1.80
C ARG A 97 1.00 9.20 -3.22
N ILE A 98 0.45 8.01 -3.40
CA ILE A 98 0.71 7.18 -4.58
C ILE A 98 0.23 7.84 -5.87
N TRP A 99 -0.76 8.76 -5.79
CA TRP A 99 -1.25 9.55 -6.91
C TRP A 99 -0.18 10.43 -7.57
N LEU A 100 0.95 10.71 -6.90
CA LEU A 100 2.06 11.43 -7.51
C LEU A 100 2.84 10.57 -8.52
N PHE A 101 2.71 9.24 -8.43
CA PHE A 101 3.34 8.28 -9.35
C PHE A 101 2.37 7.94 -10.48
N HIS A 102 2.18 8.92 -11.36
CA HIS A 102 1.14 8.92 -12.39
C HIS A 102 1.07 7.64 -13.24
N ASP A 103 2.22 7.10 -13.64
CA ASP A 103 2.29 5.92 -14.50
C ASP A 103 1.72 4.67 -13.82
N THR A 104 1.91 4.54 -12.50
CA THR A 104 1.34 3.42 -11.74
C THR A 104 -0.09 3.72 -11.29
N PHE A 105 -0.33 4.86 -10.64
CA PHE A 105 -1.64 5.11 -10.02
C PHE A 105 -2.76 5.19 -11.05
N TYR A 106 -2.51 5.83 -12.20
CA TYR A 106 -3.51 5.94 -13.27
C TYR A 106 -3.40 4.83 -14.32
N TRP A 107 -2.65 3.76 -14.06
CA TRP A 107 -2.61 2.61 -14.95
C TRP A 107 -4.02 1.98 -15.07
N PRO A 108 -4.45 1.54 -16.28
CA PRO A 108 -3.75 1.59 -17.57
C PRO A 108 -4.04 2.85 -18.40
N LEU A 109 -4.75 3.85 -17.85
CA LEU A 109 -5.21 5.03 -18.59
C LEU A 109 -4.06 5.93 -19.10
N ARG A 110 -2.90 5.87 -18.47
CA ARG A 110 -1.68 6.61 -18.89
C ARG A 110 -0.63 5.75 -19.60
N GLY A 111 -1.00 4.52 -19.98
CA GLY A 111 -0.14 3.58 -20.69
C GLY A 111 0.12 2.30 -19.90
N TRP A 112 0.98 1.45 -20.46
CA TRP A 112 1.25 0.10 -19.95
C TRP A 112 2.48 -0.01 -19.06
N ARG A 113 3.16 1.10 -18.80
CA ARG A 113 4.38 1.14 -18.00
C ARG A 113 4.02 1.53 -16.57
N PHE A 114 4.63 0.86 -15.61
CA PHE A 114 4.61 1.28 -14.22
C PHE A 114 5.72 2.30 -13.97
N HIS A 115 5.55 3.09 -12.91
CA HIS A 115 6.58 4.00 -12.44
C HIS A 115 7.84 3.20 -12.11
N VAL A 116 8.93 3.54 -12.79
CA VAL A 116 10.24 2.98 -12.52
C VAL A 116 10.88 3.87 -11.48
N TRP A 117 11.24 3.29 -10.33
CA TRP A 117 12.01 4.02 -9.33
C TRP A 117 13.40 4.36 -9.89
N GLY A 118 13.56 5.58 -10.38
CA GLY A 118 14.86 6.15 -10.71
C GLY A 118 15.57 6.55 -9.43
N LYS A 119 16.68 5.89 -9.09
CA LYS A 119 17.50 6.27 -7.92
C LYS A 119 18.15 7.64 -8.20
N GLN A 120 17.65 8.72 -7.61
CA GLN A 120 18.32 10.02 -7.62
C GLN A 120 19.25 10.16 -6.39
N GLY A 121 20.54 10.45 -6.62
CA GLY A 121 21.50 10.85 -5.59
C GLY A 121 22.69 9.91 -5.35
N SER A 122 23.70 10.42 -4.62
CA SER A 122 24.96 9.75 -4.24
C SER A 122 24.85 8.75 -3.08
N GLU A 123 23.65 8.50 -2.56
CA GLU A 123 23.42 7.56 -1.44
C GLU A 123 23.33 6.09 -1.86
N GLN A 124 23.53 5.77 -3.14
CA GLN A 124 23.47 4.42 -3.68
C GLN A 124 24.41 3.42 -2.99
N GLU A 125 25.61 3.88 -2.60
CA GLU A 125 26.65 3.00 -2.07
C GLU A 125 26.41 2.63 -0.60
N LYS A 126 25.81 3.54 0.18
CA LYS A 126 25.63 3.38 1.63
C LYS A 126 24.32 2.71 2.03
N ILE A 127 23.29 2.83 1.19
CA ILE A 127 21.98 2.19 1.45
C ILE A 127 22.07 0.67 1.28
N GLY A 128 22.96 0.15 0.41
CA GLY A 128 23.22 -1.30 0.31
C GLY A 128 23.77 -1.94 1.60
N LEU A 129 24.35 -1.13 2.50
CA LEU A 129 24.82 -1.58 3.82
C LEU A 129 23.68 -1.63 4.85
N ALA A 130 22.64 -0.80 4.71
CA ALA A 130 21.49 -0.76 5.61
C ALA A 130 20.40 -1.77 5.22
N TYR A 131 20.30 -2.09 3.93
CA TYR A 131 19.35 -3.06 3.39
C TYR A 131 20.13 -4.30 2.94
N TRP A 132 20.26 -5.28 3.84
CA TRP A 132 20.81 -6.59 3.52
C TRP A 132 20.10 -7.18 2.29
N PHE A 133 20.79 -7.16 1.15
CA PHE A 133 20.48 -7.93 -0.06
C PHE A 133 19.02 -7.91 -0.55
N ALA A 134 18.36 -6.75 -0.56
CA ALA A 134 17.01 -6.60 -1.12
C ALA A 134 16.86 -5.53 -2.22
N PHE A 135 17.95 -4.99 -2.78
CA PHE A 135 17.90 -4.03 -3.89
C PHE A 135 19.01 -4.23 -4.93
#